data_AF-A0A973M274-F1
#
_entry.id   AF-A0A973M274-F1
#
_cell.length_a   1.000
_cell.length_b   1.000
_cell.length_c   1.000
_cell.angle_alpha   90.00
_cell.angle_beta   90.00
_cell.angle_gamma   90.00
#
_symmetry.space_group_name_H-M   'P 1'
#
loop_
_entity.id
_entity.type
_entity.pdbx_description
1 polymer ?
#
loop_
_entity_poly.entity_id
_entity_poly.type
_entity_poly.pdbx_seq_one_letter_code
_entity_poly.pdbx_strand_id
1 'polypeptide(L)' 'MTDTGGPTLSNLLHEERRFPPPPELAATANATAADYERAGTDRLAFWAEAAGRLDWARPWDE' A
#
# COMPACT_ATOMS: atom_id res chain seq x y z
N MET A 1 41.96 -18.22 5.28
CA MET A 1 40.86 -17.25 5.03
C MET A 1 39.55 -17.96 5.31
N THR A 2 39.21 -18.13 6.59
CA THR A 2 37.93 -18.70 7.01
C THR A 2 37.07 -17.55 7.49
N ASP A 3 36.10 -17.19 6.65
CA ASP A 3 35.08 -16.20 6.93
C ASP A 3 34.31 -16.57 8.20
N THR A 4 34.44 -15.73 9.23
CA THR A 4 33.73 -15.84 10.51
C THR A 4 32.60 -14.81 10.55
N GLY A 5 31.93 -14.56 9.41
CA GLY A 5 30.90 -13.52 9.26
C GLY A 5 29.44 -14.02 9.28
N GLY A 6 29.20 -15.32 9.07
CA GLY A 6 27.86 -15.83 8.73
C GLY A 6 26.73 -15.72 9.79
N PRO A 7 26.93 -16.06 11.08
CA PRO A 7 25.84 -16.09 12.05
C PRO A 7 25.62 -14.76 12.81
N THR A 8 26.69 -14.02 13.10
CA THR A 8 26.63 -12.77 13.87
C THR A 8 26.05 -11.60 13.08
N LEU A 9 26.28 -11.55 11.76
CA LEU A 9 25.65 -10.56 10.87
C LEU A 9 24.15 -10.86 10.64
N SER A 10 23.73 -12.12 10.66
CA SER A 10 22.33 -12.51 10.42
C SER A 10 21.37 -12.00 11.52
N ASN A 11 21.83 -11.93 12.78
CA ASN A 11 21.06 -11.35 13.89
C ASN A 11 20.98 -9.82 13.86
N LEU A 12 21.83 -9.15 13.06
CA LEU A 12 21.82 -7.68 12.91
C LEU A 12 20.92 -7.21 11.74
N LEU A 13 20.34 -8.13 10.96
CA LEU A 13 19.59 -7.83 9.74
C LEU A 13 18.05 -7.88 9.92
N HIS A 14 17.54 -8.24 11.10
CA HIS A 14 16.11 -8.17 11.41
C HIS A 14 15.81 -6.85 12.13
N GLU A 15 15.34 -5.87 11.37
CA GLU A 15 14.87 -4.59 11.86
C GLU A 15 13.33 -4.57 11.82
N GLU A 16 12.71 -4.57 13.00
CA GLU A 16 11.25 -4.57 13.18
C GLU A 16 10.69 -3.20 13.58
N ARG A 17 11.54 -2.16 13.65
CA ARG A 17 11.08 -0.81 14.00
C ARG A 17 10.05 -0.32 12.98
N ARG A 18 8.93 0.15 13.53
CA ARG A 18 7.86 0.81 12.78
C ARG A 18 7.81 2.26 13.18
N PHE A 19 7.62 3.12 12.20
CA PHE A 19 7.42 4.55 12.39
C PHE A 19 6.01 4.87 11.92
N PRO A 20 5.03 4.98 12.83
CA PRO A 20 3.68 5.33 12.43
C PRO A 20 3.69 6.73 11.79
N PRO A 21 2.77 6.99 10.84
CA PRO A 21 2.57 8.34 10.35
C PRO A 21 2.16 9.26 11.50
N PRO A 22 2.49 10.57 11.45
CA PRO A 22 1.96 11.54 12.39
C PRO A 22 0.42 11.51 12.42
N PRO A 23 -0.22 11.71 13.58
CA PRO A 23 -1.69 11.59 13.72
C PRO A 23 -2.47 12.49 12.76
N GLU A 24 -1.97 13.70 12.51
CA GLU A 24 -2.57 14.66 11.59
C GLU A 24 -2.57 14.16 10.14
N LEU A 25 -1.52 13.42 9.73
CA LEU A 25 -1.44 12.81 8.40
C LEU A 25 -2.42 11.63 8.28
N ALA A 26 -2.50 10.80 9.32
CA ALA A 26 -3.41 9.67 9.35
C ALA A 26 -4.88 10.11 9.32
N ALA A 27 -5.22 11.22 9.99
CA ALA A 27 -6.58 11.75 10.06
C ALA A 27 -7.10 12.24 8.70
N THR A 28 -6.22 12.67 7.80
CA THR A 28 -6.56 13.17 6.45
C THR A 28 -6.05 12.23 5.35
N ALA A 29 -5.92 10.94 5.63
CA ALA A 29 -5.44 9.98 4.65
C ALA A 29 -6.43 9.87 3.47
N ASN A 30 -5.92 9.99 2.25
CA ASN A 30 -6.74 9.87 1.03
C ASN A 30 -7.26 8.44 0.80
N ALA A 31 -6.57 7.45 1.36
CA ALA A 31 -6.93 6.04 1.29
C ALA A 31 -6.78 5.42 2.68
N THR A 32 -7.68 4.50 3.01
CA THR A 32 -7.74 3.82 4.30
C THR A 32 -7.84 2.30 4.09
N ALA A 33 -7.79 1.54 5.18
CA ALA A 33 -7.99 0.08 5.11
C ALA A 33 -9.34 -0.29 4.44
N ALA A 34 -10.37 0.53 4.59
CA ALA A 34 -11.67 0.29 3.96
C ALA A 34 -11.62 0.26 2.42
N ASP A 35 -10.67 0.99 1.81
CA ASP A 35 -10.49 0.95 0.35
C ASP A 35 -9.99 -0.41 -0.12
N TYR A 36 -9.11 -1.05 0.65
CA TYR A 36 -8.65 -2.41 0.36
C TYR A 36 -9.79 -3.44 0.49
N GLU A 37 -10.61 -3.33 1.54
CA GLU A 37 -11.78 -4.22 1.71
C GLU A 37 -12.78 -4.10 0.55
N ARG A 38 -13.07 -2.86 0.13
CA ARG A 38 -13.94 -2.58 -1.02
C ARG A 38 -13.36 -3.11 -2.32
N ALA A 39 -12.08 -2.85 -2.58
CA ALA A 39 -11.39 -3.34 -3.78
C ALA A 39 -11.26 -4.87 -3.79
N GLY A 40 -11.16 -5.51 -2.63
CA GLY A 40 -11.15 -6.97 -2.50
C GLY A 40 -12.50 -7.62 -2.79
N THR A 41 -13.60 -6.92 -2.51
CA THR A 41 -14.97 -7.39 -2.78
C THR A 41 -15.29 -7.34 -4.27
N ASP A 42 -15.01 -6.22 -4.94
CA ASP A 42 -15.18 -6.06 -6.38
C ASP A 42 -14.13 -5.11 -6.94
N ARG A 43 -13.08 -5.71 -7.50
CA ARG A 43 -11.93 -4.98 -8.02
C ARG A 43 -12.28 -4.16 -9.27
N LEU A 44 -13.16 -4.66 -10.14
CA LEU A 44 -13.48 -3.95 -11.38
C LEU A 44 -14.39 -2.76 -11.10
N ALA A 45 -15.41 -2.95 -10.26
CA ALA A 45 -16.28 -1.84 -9.84
C ALA A 45 -15.50 -0.75 -9.09
N PHE A 46 -14.56 -1.13 -8.21
CA PHE A 46 -13.70 -0.17 -7.50
C PHE A 46 -12.92 0.74 -8.47
N TRP A 47 -12.30 0.15 -9.50
CA TRP A 47 -11.55 0.93 -10.48
C TRP A 47 -12.44 1.70 -11.46
N ALA A 48 -13.62 1.16 -11.80
CA ALA A 48 -14.60 1.88 -12.60
C ALA A 48 -15.09 3.16 -11.89
N GLU A 49 -15.35 3.09 -10.57
CA GLU A 49 -15.69 4.27 -9.75
C GLU A 49 -14.57 5.32 -9.78
N ALA A 50 -13.31 4.90 -9.64
CA ALA A 50 -12.17 5.80 -9.68
C ALA A 50 -11.99 6.44 -11.07
N ALA A 51 -12.12 5.64 -12.14
CA ALA A 51 -12.00 6.11 -13.52
C ALA A 51 -13.13 7.10 -13.89
N GLY A 52 -14.33 6.96 -13.30
CA GLY A 52 -15.46 7.86 -13.51
C GLY A 52 -15.23 9.30 -13.00
N ARG A 53 -14.16 9.53 -12.22
CA ARG A 53 -13.80 10.87 -11.71
C ARG A 53 -13.02 11.72 -12.72
N LEU A 54 -12.62 11.13 -13.85
CA LEU A 54 -11.84 11.80 -14.88
C LEU A 54 -12.76 12.30 -16.00
N ASP A 55 -12.38 13.41 -16.64
CA ASP A 55 -13.05 13.90 -17.84
C ASP A 55 -12.54 13.16 -19.07
N TRP A 56 -13.36 12.23 -19.58
CA TRP A 56 -13.03 11.42 -20.74
C TRP A 56 -13.53 12.06 -22.03
N ALA A 57 -12.67 12.13 -23.05
CA ALA A 57 -13.10 12.47 -24.40
C ALA A 57 -14.06 11.40 -24.97
N ARG A 58 -13.83 10.13 -24.62
CA ARG A 58 -14.75 9.01 -24.81
C ARG A 58 -14.61 8.06 -23.62
N PRO A 59 -15.70 7.69 -22.92
CA PRO A 59 -15.67 6.67 -21.88
C PRO A 59 -15.23 5.30 -22.42
N TRP A 60 -14.79 4.43 -21.51
CA TRP A 60 -14.40 3.06 -21.87
C TRP A 60 -15.63 2.16 -22.06
N ASP A 61 -15.42 1.06 -22.77
CA ASP A 61 -16.37 -0.03 -22.91
C ASP A 61 -16.06 -1.12 -21.85
N GLU A 62 -17.04 -1.97 -21.51
CA GLU A 62 -16.88 -3.08 -20.54
C GLU A 62 -16.09 -4.27 -21.12
#